data_AF-A0A7S1QSU6-F1
#
_entry.id   AF-A0A7S1QSU6-F1
#
_cell.length_a   1.000
_cell.length_b   1.000
_cell.length_c   1.000
_cell.angle_alpha   90.00
_cell.angle_beta   90.00
_cell.angle_gamma   90.00
#
_symmetry.space_group_name_H-M   'P 1'
#
loop_
_entity.id
_entity.type
_entity.pdbx_description
1 polymer ?
#
loop_
_entity_poly.entity_id
_entity_poly.type
_entity_poly.pdbx_seq_one_letter_code
_entity_poly.pdbx_strand_id
1 'polypeptide(L)'
;FNSGGDREAVLVSGRKASAKNAQRINGLYLREDVNSSSVWTKVGCQSKVAAIFFNSSKGHWSISKGLDAKGDYAHAKDKAERPWEVKKKWKAYNGEAYDEDPDLRVSLIDRGSVPDVQVEVDPPSSSSVKPIREQSAVSV
;
A
#
# COMPACT_ATOMS: atom_id res chain seq x y z
N PHE A 1 1.08 20.31 9.50
CA PHE A 1 1.24 19.71 8.16
C PHE A 1 2.53 20.26 7.56
N ASN A 2 3.55 19.41 7.34
CA ASN A 2 4.81 19.87 6.75
C ASN A 2 4.61 20.10 5.25
N SER A 3 4.87 21.33 4.81
CA SER A 3 4.57 21.89 3.49
C SER A 3 5.85 22.19 2.70
N GLY A 4 6.84 21.29 2.69
CA GLY A 4 8.14 21.60 2.05
C GLY A 4 9.08 20.44 1.76
N GLY A 5 8.62 19.19 1.78
CA GLY A 5 9.39 18.05 1.28
C GLY A 5 8.72 17.52 0.02
N ASP A 6 9.51 17.23 -1.02
CA ASP A 6 9.03 16.53 -2.21
C ASP A 6 8.36 15.23 -1.77
N ARG A 7 7.02 15.24 -1.80
CA ARG A 7 6.19 14.10 -1.44
C ARG A 7 6.34 13.04 -2.55
N GLU A 8 7.37 12.22 -2.43
CA GLU A 8 7.60 11.08 -3.30
C GLU A 8 6.49 10.05 -3.10
N ALA A 9 5.98 9.51 -4.21
CA ALA A 9 5.00 8.45 -4.21
C ALA A 9 5.56 7.27 -4.99
N VAL A 10 5.30 6.06 -4.51
CA VAL A 10 5.74 4.84 -5.19
C VAL A 10 4.58 3.90 -5.40
N LEU A 11 4.58 3.22 -6.54
CA LEU A 11 3.66 2.15 -6.86
C LEU A 11 4.35 0.82 -6.63
N VAL A 12 3.79 0.00 -5.74
CA VAL A 12 4.15 -1.41 -5.62
C VAL A 12 3.14 -2.23 -6.41
N SER A 13 3.61 -3.09 -7.30
CA SER A 13 2.71 -3.80 -8.22
C SER A 13 3.18 -5.22 -8.56
N GLY A 14 2.26 -5.96 -9.20
CA GLY A 14 2.41 -7.21 -10.00
C GLY A 14 2.71 -8.48 -9.28
N ARG A 15 2.80 -8.45 -7.96
CA ARG A 15 2.44 -9.64 -7.19
C ARG A 15 1.04 -10.09 -7.62
N LYS A 16 0.89 -11.34 -8.04
CA LYS A 16 -0.39 -11.88 -8.57
C LYS A 16 -1.50 -11.75 -7.53
N ALA A 17 -2.71 -11.37 -7.95
CA ALA A 17 -3.83 -11.12 -7.04
C ALA A 17 -4.21 -12.33 -6.17
N SER A 18 -4.03 -13.55 -6.70
CA SER A 18 -4.23 -14.81 -5.99
C SER A 18 -3.13 -15.15 -4.98
N ALA A 19 -1.98 -14.47 -5.02
CA ALA A 19 -0.86 -14.75 -4.13
C ALA A 19 -1.11 -14.23 -2.71
N LYS A 20 -0.52 -14.91 -1.72
CA LYS A 20 -0.60 -14.50 -0.31
C LYS A 20 -0.14 -13.05 -0.14
N ASN A 21 -0.90 -12.26 0.63
CA ASN A 21 -0.61 -10.85 0.92
C ASN A 21 -0.60 -9.92 -0.31
N ALA A 22 -1.05 -10.35 -1.51
CA ALA A 22 -1.06 -9.49 -2.70
C ALA A 22 -1.80 -8.16 -2.47
N GLN A 23 -3.01 -8.23 -1.88
CA GLN A 23 -3.78 -7.03 -1.52
C GLN A 23 -3.13 -6.16 -0.43
N ARG A 24 -2.19 -6.72 0.35
CA ARG A 24 -1.43 -5.95 1.34
C ARG A 24 -0.23 -5.27 0.70
N ILE A 25 0.48 -5.96 -0.18
CA ILE A 25 1.69 -5.49 -0.86
C ILE A 25 1.38 -4.51 -2.00
N ASN A 26 0.54 -4.89 -2.96
CA ASN A 26 0.26 -4.06 -4.14
C ASN A 26 -0.51 -2.80 -3.77
N GLY A 27 -0.10 -1.66 -4.30
CA GLY A 27 -0.82 -0.40 -4.16
C GLY A 27 0.11 0.81 -4.14
N LEU A 28 -0.51 1.96 -3.92
CA LEU A 28 0.16 3.25 -3.82
C LEU A 28 0.71 3.46 -2.41
N TYR A 29 1.94 3.96 -2.33
CA TYR A 29 2.56 4.35 -1.07
C TYR A 29 3.08 5.78 -1.15
N LEU A 30 2.98 6.51 -0.04
CA LEU A 30 3.45 7.89 0.08
C LEU A 30 4.62 7.95 1.04
N ARG A 31 5.62 8.76 0.70
CA ARG A 31 6.76 9.00 1.58
C ARG A 31 6.32 9.77 2.82
N GLU A 32 6.82 9.32 3.94
CA GLU A 32 6.80 9.93 5.25
C GLU A 32 8.22 9.86 5.82
N ASP A 33 8.65 10.91 6.51
CA ASP A 33 9.89 10.89 7.26
C ASP A 33 9.56 10.52 8.71
N VAL A 34 10.04 9.36 9.16
CA VAL A 34 9.81 8.82 10.50
C VAL A 34 11.18 8.67 11.16
N ASN A 35 11.42 9.38 12.28
CA ASN A 35 12.69 9.33 13.01
C ASN A 35 13.92 9.48 12.09
N SER A 36 13.90 10.47 11.20
CA SER A 36 14.95 10.74 10.19
C SER A 36 15.17 9.63 9.14
N SER A 37 14.31 8.62 9.11
CA SER A 37 14.31 7.57 8.09
C SER A 37 13.17 7.78 7.11
N SER A 38 13.44 7.58 5.82
CA SER A 38 12.40 7.61 4.79
C SER A 38 11.63 6.29 4.81
N VAL A 39 10.31 6.42 4.97
CA VAL A 39 9.37 5.30 5.01
C VAL A 39 8.26 5.61 4.01
N TRP A 40 7.80 4.61 3.26
CA TRP A 40 6.64 4.78 2.40
C TRP A 40 5.48 4.00 2.99
N THR A 41 4.37 4.68 3.28
CA THR A 41 3.17 4.10 3.89
C THR A 41 2.08 3.90 2.85
N LYS A 42 1.38 2.77 2.92
CA LYS A 42 0.34 2.44 1.94
C LYS A 42 -0.90 3.30 2.13
N VAL A 43 -1.38 3.89 1.04
CA VAL A 43 -2.60 4.69 1.02
C VAL A 43 -3.85 3.82 1.14
N GLY A 44 -4.88 4.33 1.82
CA GLY A 44 -6.22 3.72 1.85
C GLY A 44 -6.37 2.52 2.79
N CYS A 45 -5.46 2.31 3.74
CA CYS A 45 -5.53 1.19 4.67
C CYS A 45 -6.00 1.62 6.07
N GLN A 46 -7.18 1.16 6.50
CA GLN A 46 -7.82 1.59 7.76
C GLN A 46 -7.35 0.85 9.02
N SER A 47 -6.63 -0.28 8.91
CA SER A 47 -6.32 -1.11 10.09
C SER A 47 -4.89 -1.64 10.20
N LYS A 48 -4.12 -1.71 9.10
CA LYS A 48 -2.75 -2.27 9.06
C LYS A 48 -1.96 -1.64 7.92
N VAL A 49 -1.39 -0.46 8.15
CA VAL A 49 -0.63 0.28 7.14
C VAL A 49 0.61 -0.52 6.77
N ALA A 50 0.65 -1.03 5.53
CA ALA A 50 1.86 -1.63 5.01
C ALA A 50 2.90 -0.52 4.80
N ALA A 51 4.16 -0.80 5.12
CA ALA A 51 5.25 0.17 5.04
C ALA A 51 6.42 -0.40 4.25
N ILE A 52 7.05 0.45 3.45
CA ILE A 52 8.32 0.18 2.76
C ILE A 52 9.42 0.97 3.45
N PHE A 53 10.50 0.31 3.83
CA PHE A 53 11.65 0.96 4.46
C PHE A 53 12.90 0.10 4.28
N PHE A 54 14.06 0.75 4.46
CA PHE A 54 15.32 0.04 4.52
C PHE A 54 15.57 -0.46 5.95
N ASN A 55 15.63 -1.79 6.13
CA ASN A 55 15.98 -2.38 7.41
C ASN A 55 17.50 -2.44 7.53
N SER A 56 18.07 -1.42 8.19
CA SER A 56 19.52 -1.30 8.38
C SER A 56 20.15 -2.50 9.09
N SER A 57 19.45 -3.11 10.06
CA SER A 57 19.94 -4.27 10.80
C SER A 57 20.08 -5.53 9.92
N LYS A 58 19.21 -5.68 8.92
CA LYS A 58 19.22 -6.82 7.98
C LYS A 58 19.89 -6.49 6.64
N GLY A 59 20.18 -5.22 6.38
CA GLY A 59 20.78 -4.73 5.14
C GLY A 59 19.91 -5.00 3.91
N HIS A 60 18.59 -4.83 4.01
CA HIS A 60 17.66 -5.07 2.92
C HIS A 60 16.49 -4.07 2.90
N TRP A 61 15.85 -3.93 1.76
CA TRP A 61 14.55 -3.29 1.66
C TRP A 61 13.45 -4.24 2.11
N SER A 62 12.48 -3.74 2.87
CA SER A 62 11.36 -4.52 3.40
C SER A 62 10.03 -3.86 3.08
N ILE A 63 9.02 -4.68 2.82
CA ILE A 63 7.60 -4.32 2.82
C ILE A 63 6.96 -5.08 3.98
N SER A 64 6.49 -4.41 5.02
CA SER A 64 5.97 -5.06 6.22
C SER A 64 4.65 -4.44 6.70
N LYS A 65 4.11 -4.96 7.80
CA LYS A 65 2.92 -4.42 8.51
C LYS A 65 3.25 -3.21 9.41
N GLY A 66 4.40 -2.57 9.21
CA GLY A 66 4.91 -1.47 10.04
C GLY A 66 6.37 -1.69 10.45
N LEU A 67 7.02 -0.62 10.90
CA LEU A 67 8.46 -0.58 11.15
C LEU A 67 8.92 -1.61 12.19
N ASP A 68 8.15 -1.79 13.26
CA ASP A 68 8.48 -2.69 14.37
C ASP A 68 7.76 -4.05 14.29
N ALA A 69 7.10 -4.33 13.18
CA ALA A 69 6.36 -5.58 13.03
C ALA A 69 7.32 -6.78 12.91
N LYS A 70 7.00 -7.86 13.63
CA LYS A 70 7.69 -9.14 13.45
C LYS A 70 7.40 -9.69 12.05
N GLY A 71 8.44 -9.78 11.24
CA GLY A 71 8.37 -10.31 9.88
C GLY A 71 7.95 -9.27 8.84
N ASP A 72 8.17 -9.62 7.59
CA ASP A 72 7.88 -8.80 6.41
C ASP A 72 6.98 -9.58 5.44
N TYR A 73 6.22 -8.85 4.63
CA TYR A 73 5.48 -9.43 3.52
C TYR A 73 6.40 -9.77 2.35
N ALA A 74 7.38 -8.91 2.12
CA ALA A 74 8.41 -9.08 1.11
C ALA A 74 9.69 -8.33 1.49
N HIS A 75 10.83 -8.79 0.98
CA HIS A 75 12.10 -8.10 1.10
C HIS A 75 12.97 -8.28 -0.15
N ALA A 76 13.89 -7.36 -0.37
CA ALA A 76 14.94 -7.46 -1.38
C ALA A 76 16.29 -7.13 -0.75
N LYS A 77 17.24 -8.08 -0.81
CA LYS A 77 18.59 -7.97 -0.20
C LYS A 77 19.52 -7.02 -0.96
N ASP A 78 19.06 -5.81 -1.21
CA ASP A 78 19.73 -4.76 -1.97
C ASP A 78 20.00 -3.56 -1.05
N LYS A 79 21.10 -2.83 -1.31
CA LYS A 79 21.52 -1.62 -0.57
C LYS A 79 21.25 -0.34 -1.38
N ALA A 80 20.41 -0.42 -2.40
CA ALA A 80 19.93 0.75 -3.12
C ALA A 80 19.48 1.86 -2.16
N GLU A 81 19.76 3.12 -2.50
CA GLU A 81 19.43 4.26 -1.64
C GLU A 81 17.91 4.48 -1.56
N ARG A 82 17.19 4.09 -2.62
CA ARG A 82 15.74 4.24 -2.73
C ARG A 82 15.07 2.93 -3.15
N PRO A 83 13.80 2.69 -2.78
CA PRO A 83 13.17 1.38 -2.99
C PRO A 83 12.91 1.05 -4.46
N TRP A 84 12.80 2.05 -5.35
CA TRP A 84 12.66 1.85 -6.80
C TRP A 84 13.97 1.61 -7.53
N GLU A 85 15.11 1.78 -6.87
CA GLU A 85 16.45 1.55 -7.43
C GLU A 85 16.95 0.12 -7.15
N VAL A 86 16.16 -0.69 -6.44
CA VAL A 86 16.45 -2.08 -6.10
C VAL A 86 16.64 -2.89 -7.38
N LYS A 87 17.83 -3.49 -7.55
CA LYS A 87 18.18 -4.33 -8.70
C LYS A 87 18.03 -5.82 -8.41
N LYS A 88 18.17 -6.23 -7.15
CA LYS A 88 17.93 -7.61 -6.74
C LYS A 88 16.45 -7.93 -6.73
N LYS A 89 16.13 -9.19 -7.01
CA LYS A 89 14.75 -9.67 -7.00
C LYS A 89 14.15 -9.57 -5.59
N TRP A 90 12.89 -9.16 -5.56
CA TRP A 90 12.08 -9.23 -4.36
C TRP A 90 11.75 -10.68 -4.05
N LYS A 91 11.82 -11.03 -2.77
CA LYS A 91 11.29 -12.28 -2.23
C LYS A 91 10.08 -11.97 -1.37
N ALA A 92 9.03 -12.75 -1.51
CA ALA A 92 7.78 -12.49 -0.83
C ALA A 92 7.25 -13.77 -0.17
N TYR A 93 6.67 -13.62 1.03
CA TYR A 93 6.19 -14.75 1.80
C TYR A 93 4.95 -15.36 1.13
N ASN A 94 5.04 -16.62 0.74
CA ASN A 94 3.98 -17.35 0.03
C ASN A 94 2.95 -17.99 0.99
N GLY A 95 3.23 -18.03 2.29
CA GLY A 95 2.43 -18.75 3.29
C GLY A 95 3.26 -19.74 4.12
N GLU A 96 4.36 -20.22 3.54
CA GLU A 96 5.27 -21.22 4.11
C GLU A 96 6.72 -20.73 4.12
N ALA A 97 7.18 -20.15 3.00
CA ALA A 97 8.55 -19.69 2.82
C ALA A 97 8.61 -18.37 2.01
N TYR A 98 9.81 -17.80 1.92
CA TYR A 98 10.09 -16.66 1.06
C TYR A 98 10.65 -17.11 -0.29
N ASP A 99 9.86 -16.94 -1.33
CA ASP A 99 10.24 -17.23 -2.70
C ASP A 99 10.43 -15.95 -3.51
N GLU A 100 11.25 -16.05 -4.57
CA GLU A 100 11.40 -14.95 -5.52
C GLU A 100 10.05 -14.64 -6.19
N ASP A 101 9.67 -13.37 -6.20
CA ASP A 101 8.50 -12.85 -6.91
C ASP A 101 9.02 -12.02 -8.09
N PRO A 102 9.17 -12.62 -9.29
CA PRO A 102 9.80 -11.96 -10.43
C PRO A 102 8.99 -10.79 -10.96
N ASP A 103 7.68 -10.78 -10.68
CA ASP A 103 6.75 -9.76 -11.15
C ASP A 103 6.63 -8.59 -10.16
N LEU A 104 7.09 -8.77 -8.90
CA LEU A 104 7.01 -7.73 -7.86
C LEU A 104 8.05 -6.63 -8.10
N ARG A 105 7.56 -5.40 -8.25
CA ARG A 105 8.36 -4.20 -8.46
C ARG A 105 7.86 -3.02 -7.66
N VAL A 106 8.79 -2.10 -7.38
CA VAL A 106 8.53 -0.79 -6.80
C VAL A 106 8.95 0.25 -7.83
N SER A 107 8.03 1.13 -8.22
CA SER A 107 8.27 2.17 -9.22
C SER A 107 7.99 3.53 -8.62
N LEU A 108 8.88 4.51 -8.88
CA LEU A 108 8.61 5.90 -8.56
C LEU A 108 7.44 6.39 -9.43
N ILE A 109 6.47 7.05 -8.81
CA ILE A 109 5.45 7.80 -9.56
C ILE A 109 6.00 9.20 -9.81
N ASP A 110 6.34 9.46 -11.07
CA ASP A 110 6.70 10.79 -11.50
C ASP A 110 5.44 11.66 -11.59
N ARG A 111 5.41 12.72 -10.78
CA ARG A 111 4.31 13.71 -10.75
C ARG A 111 4.13 14.39 -12.10
N GLY A 112 5.19 14.57 -12.88
CA GLY A 112 5.11 15.14 -14.23
C GLY A 112 4.50 14.21 -15.26
N SER A 113 4.33 12.92 -14.94
CA SER A 113 3.79 11.91 -15.84
C SER A 113 2.31 11.57 -15.60
N VAL A 114 1.71 12.13 -14.55
CA VAL A 114 0.29 11.94 -14.26
C VAL A 114 -0.51 12.83 -15.22
N PRO A 115 -1.30 12.26 -16.16
CA PRO A 115 -2.17 13.07 -17.00
C PRO A 115 -3.13 13.88 -16.12
N ASP A 116 -3.50 15.07 -16.56
CA ASP A 116 -4.46 15.93 -15.86
C ASP A 116 -5.85 15.29 -15.98
N VAL A 117 -6.15 14.34 -15.09
CA VAL A 117 -7.41 13.60 -15.09
C VAL A 117 -8.42 14.38 -14.28
N GLN A 118 -9.39 14.96 -14.97
CA GLN A 118 -10.62 15.45 -14.34
C GLN A 118 -11.41 14.24 -13.85
N VAL A 119 -11.30 13.92 -12.56
CA VAL A 119 -12.14 12.90 -11.93
C VAL A 119 -13.51 13.53 -11.70
N GLU A 120 -14.46 13.22 -12.57
CA GLU A 120 -15.87 13.48 -12.33
C GLU A 120 -16.30 12.57 -11.17
N VAL A 121 -16.47 13.17 -9.99
CA VAL A 121 -16.92 12.44 -8.80
C VAL A 121 -18.44 12.34 -8.92
N ASP A 122 -18.94 11.17 -9.32
CA ASP A 122 -20.35 10.89 -9.25
C ASP A 122 -20.83 11.09 -7.80
N PRO A 123 -21.80 11.99 -7.54
CA PRO A 123 -22.33 12.14 -6.21
C PRO A 123 -22.97 10.82 -5.75
N PRO A 124 -22.90 10.49 -4.45
CA PRO A 124 -23.45 9.24 -3.94
C PRO A 124 -24.94 9.16 -4.30
N SER A 125 -25.30 8.16 -5.10
CA SER A 125 -26.68 7.88 -5.47
C SER A 125 -27.52 7.75 -4.20
N SER A 126 -28.42 8.71 -3.99
CA SER A 126 -29.39 8.70 -2.91
C SER A 126 -30.23 7.44 -3.03
N SER A 127 -29.95 6.44 -2.20
CA SER A 127 -30.80 5.27 -2.08
C SER A 127 -32.11 5.72 -1.42
N SER A 128 -33.17 5.79 -2.21
CA SER A 128 -34.55 6.01 -1.77
C SER A 128 -34.91 5.07 -0.62
N VAL A 129 -35.05 5.64 0.58
CA VAL A 129 -35.68 4.98 1.72
C VAL A 129 -37.14 4.73 1.35
N LYS A 130 -37.52 3.46 1.20
CA LYS A 130 -38.93 3.09 1.03
C LYS A 130 -39.68 3.42 2.33
N PRO A 131 -40.89 4.02 2.28
CA PRO A 131 -41.68 4.25 3.48
C PRO A 131 -42.07 2.90 4.12
N ILE A 132 -41.79 2.76 5.42
CA ILE A 132 -42.33 1.67 6.23
C ILE A 132 -43.84 1.86 6.33
N ARG A 133 -44.59 0.89 5.81
CA ARG A 133 -46.05 0.81 5.92
C ARG A 133 -46.37 0.30 7.33
N GLU A 134 -46.88 1.17 8.20
CA GLU A 134 -47.48 0.76 9.48
C GLU A 134 -48.60 -0.26 9.21
N GLN A 135 -48.40 -1.48 9.72
CA GLN A 135 -49.45 -2.48 9.78
C GLN A 135 -50.28 -2.23 11.03
N SER A 136 -51.57 -1.96 10.82
CA SER A 136 -52.60 -1.95 11.85
C SER A 136 -52.65 -3.31 12.55
N ALA A 137 -52.56 -3.31 13.88
CA ALA A 137 -52.96 -4.43 14.72
C ALA A 137 -54.33 -4.11 15.35
N VAL A 138 -55.27 -5.03 15.14
CA VAL A 138 -56.64 -5.04 15.65
C VAL A 138 -56.71 -5.94 16.90
N SER A 139 -57.71 -5.67 17.75
CA SER A 139 -58.30 -6.45 18.86
C SER A 139 -57.80 -6.03 20.25
N VAL A 140 -58.67 -5.82 21.25
CA VAL A 140 -59.93 -6.52 21.60
C VAL A 140 -61.04 -5.54 21.96
#